data_AF-A0A2H0NCQ2-F1
#
_entry.id   AF-A0A2H0NCQ2-F1
#
_cell.length_a   1.000
_cell.length_b   1.000
_cell.length_c   1.000
_cell.angle_alpha   90.00
_cell.angle_beta   90.00
_cell.angle_gamma   90.00
#
_symmetry.space_group_name_H-M   'P 1'
#
loop_
_entity.id
_entity.type
_entity.pdbx_description
1 polymer ?
#
loop_
_entity_poly.entity_id
_entity_poly.type
_entity_poly.pdbx_seq_one_letter_code
_entity_poly.pdbx_strand_id
1 'polypeptide(L)'
;MPLFSKKSKKNLIDTDYRLVNIAYKAIEIIDFSVIEGYRSETKQNKLFKEGFTKAQFPLSPHNKKPSRAIDLLPYPFQGWENKEQFFLLAGVIKAIAHEQNIGIRWGGEFKSFFDGPHFELLITEV
;
A
#
# COMPACT_ATOMS: atom_id res chain seq x y z
N MET A 1 -1.71 18.28 12.32
CA MET A 1 -1.91 16.94 11.76
C MET A 1 -1.07 16.81 10.50
N PRO A 2 -0.44 15.65 10.25
CA PRO A 2 0.33 15.41 9.02
C PRO A 2 -0.52 15.60 7.76
N LEU A 3 0.12 15.94 6.66
CA LEU A 3 -0.52 16.13 5.35
C LEU A 3 0.34 15.49 4.26
N PHE A 4 -0.31 14.90 3.27
CA PHE A 4 0.41 14.30 2.15
C PHE A 4 1.18 15.33 1.32
N SER A 5 2.46 15.04 1.11
CA SER A 5 3.33 15.75 0.17
C SER A 5 2.80 15.68 -1.27
N LYS A 6 3.33 16.55 -2.15
CA LYS A 6 3.07 16.49 -3.60
C LYS A 6 3.41 15.12 -4.19
N LYS A 7 4.45 14.44 -3.69
CA LYS A 7 4.87 13.12 -4.15
C LYS A 7 3.86 12.04 -3.74
N SER A 8 3.44 12.02 -2.48
CA SER A 8 2.42 11.09 -2.00
C SER A 8 1.10 11.26 -2.76
N LYS A 9 0.67 12.51 -2.99
CA LYS A 9 -0.53 12.82 -3.80
C LYS A 9 -0.41 12.31 -5.23
N LYS A 10 0.76 12.43 -5.86
CA LYS A 10 1.01 11.87 -7.19
C LYS A 10 0.93 10.34 -7.19
N ASN A 11 1.45 9.69 -6.16
CA ASN A 11 1.42 8.23 -6.03
C ASN A 11 0.01 7.68 -5.77
N LEU A 12 -0.91 8.49 -5.23
CA LEU A 12 -2.33 8.16 -5.08
C LEU A 12 -3.13 8.21 -6.39
N ILE A 13 -2.58 8.82 -7.46
CA ILE A 13 -3.25 8.86 -8.77
C ILE A 13 -3.42 7.43 -9.29
N ASP A 14 -4.55 7.17 -9.93
CA ASP A 14 -4.94 5.85 -10.46
C ASP A 14 -5.00 4.74 -9.40
N THR A 15 -5.06 5.07 -8.10
CA THR A 15 -5.30 4.11 -7.01
C THR A 15 -6.79 4.01 -6.69
N ASP A 16 -7.27 2.82 -6.34
CA ASP A 16 -8.68 2.61 -5.99
C ASP A 16 -9.12 3.55 -4.88
N TYR A 17 -10.25 4.23 -5.09
CA TYR A 17 -10.72 5.30 -4.22
C TYR A 17 -10.89 4.84 -2.77
N ARG A 18 -11.16 3.55 -2.53
CA ARG A 18 -11.26 2.96 -1.19
C ARG A 18 -9.94 3.04 -0.45
N LEU A 19 -8.85 2.65 -1.10
CA LEU A 19 -7.49 2.75 -0.53
C LEU A 19 -7.08 4.22 -0.34
N VAL A 20 -7.44 5.08 -1.29
CA VAL A 20 -7.18 6.53 -1.18
C VAL A 20 -7.92 7.10 0.04
N ASN A 21 -9.18 6.74 0.25
CA ASN A 21 -9.97 7.19 1.40
C ASN A 21 -9.39 6.70 2.73
N ILE A 22 -8.99 5.42 2.81
CA ILE A 22 -8.31 4.88 3.99
C ILE A 22 -7.02 5.65 4.27
N ALA A 23 -6.20 5.92 3.25
CA ALA A 23 -4.96 6.67 3.41
C ALA A 23 -5.19 8.10 3.92
N TYR A 24 -6.19 8.82 3.39
CA TYR A 24 -6.52 10.17 3.86
C TYR A 24 -7.08 10.19 5.29
N LYS A 25 -7.85 9.19 5.72
CA LYS A 25 -8.23 9.08 7.13
C LYS A 25 -7.06 8.70 8.03
N ALA A 26 -6.16 7.85 7.56
CA ALA A 26 -5.05 7.37 8.38
C ALA A 26 -4.00 8.45 8.65
N ILE A 27 -3.72 9.32 7.68
CA ILE A 27 -2.70 10.39 7.82
C ILE A 27 -3.11 11.44 8.88
N GLU A 28 -4.40 11.49 9.21
CA GLU A 28 -4.94 12.29 10.31
C GLU A 28 -4.55 11.76 11.70
N ILE A 29 -4.20 10.46 11.79
CA ILE A 29 -3.90 9.74 13.04
C ILE A 29 -2.40 9.46 13.19
N ILE A 30 -1.73 9.04 12.12
CA ILE A 30 -0.31 8.65 12.12
C ILE A 30 0.39 9.16 10.85
N ASP A 31 1.63 9.61 10.98
CA ASP A 31 2.40 10.13 9.84
C ASP A 31 3.02 9.00 8.99
N PHE A 32 2.89 9.10 7.67
CA PHE A 32 3.45 8.17 6.70
C PHE A 32 3.47 8.77 5.29
N SER A 33 4.22 8.14 4.39
CA SER A 33 4.25 8.47 2.97
C SER A 33 3.58 7.41 2.12
N VAL A 34 2.91 7.82 1.05
CA VAL A 34 2.48 6.91 -0.02
C VAL A 34 3.62 6.79 -1.02
N ILE A 35 4.24 5.61 -1.12
CA ILE A 35 5.43 5.41 -1.95
C ILE A 35 5.11 4.81 -3.32
N GLU A 36 4.00 4.07 -3.43
CA GLU A 36 3.51 3.53 -4.70
C GLU A 36 2.00 3.29 -4.66
N GLY A 37 1.32 3.54 -5.79
CA GLY A 37 -0.09 3.21 -6.02
C GLY A 37 -0.18 2.40 -7.31
N TYR A 38 -0.60 3.01 -8.42
CA TYR A 38 -0.54 2.36 -9.73
C TYR A 38 0.91 2.13 -10.22
N ARG A 39 1.16 0.94 -10.78
CA ARG A 39 2.44 0.53 -11.36
C ARG A 39 2.24 0.08 -12.81
N SER A 40 2.88 0.80 -13.73
CA SER A 40 2.82 0.51 -15.16
C SER A 40 3.49 -0.81 -15.54
N GLU A 41 3.15 -1.32 -16.73
CA GLU A 41 3.78 -2.49 -17.34
C GLU A 41 5.31 -2.39 -17.38
N THR A 42 5.83 -1.27 -17.91
CA THR A 42 7.28 -1.04 -18.00
C THR A 42 7.95 -1.12 -16.64
N LYS A 43 7.33 -0.55 -15.59
CA LYS A 43 7.87 -0.59 -14.24
C LYS A 43 7.79 -1.99 -13.63
N GLN A 44 6.66 -2.69 -13.80
CA GLN A 44 6.50 -4.07 -13.30
C GLN A 44 7.50 -5.03 -13.95
N ASN A 45 7.66 -4.97 -15.28
CA ASN A 45 8.59 -5.81 -16.01
C ASN A 45 10.05 -5.54 -15.59
N LYS A 46 10.41 -4.28 -15.33
CA LYS A 46 11.71 -3.91 -14.77
C LYS A 46 11.92 -4.50 -13.38
N LEU A 47 10.98 -4.29 -12.45
CA LEU A 47 11.08 -4.82 -11.08
C LEU A 47 11.12 -6.36 -11.06
N PHE A 48 10.38 -7.02 -11.97
CA PHE A 48 10.40 -8.46 -12.10
C PHE A 48 11.78 -8.96 -12.56
N LYS A 49 12.34 -8.33 -13.59
CA LYS A 49 13.69 -8.65 -14.09
C LYS A 49 14.78 -8.43 -13.04
N GLU A 50 14.63 -7.40 -12.21
CA GLU A 50 15.55 -7.06 -11.12
C GLU A 50 15.34 -7.90 -9.85
N GLY A 51 14.30 -8.75 -9.81
CA GLY A 51 14.01 -9.61 -8.66
C GLY A 51 13.32 -8.92 -7.48
N PHE A 52 12.87 -7.66 -7.64
CA PHE A 52 12.15 -6.90 -6.61
C PHE A 52 10.67 -7.29 -6.46
N THR A 53 10.15 -8.12 -7.36
CA THR A 53 8.79 -8.64 -7.29
C THR A 53 8.72 -10.02 -7.93
N LYS A 54 7.87 -10.89 -7.37
CA LYS A 54 7.62 -12.24 -7.91
C LYS A 54 6.48 -12.26 -8.94
N ALA A 55 5.70 -11.19 -9.05
CA ALA A 55 4.58 -11.10 -9.99
C ALA A 55 5.06 -10.58 -11.36
N GLN A 56 4.73 -11.29 -12.43
CA GLN A 56 4.86 -10.75 -13.79
C GLN A 56 3.70 -9.80 -14.08
N PHE A 57 3.87 -8.87 -15.01
CA PHE A 57 2.75 -8.08 -15.51
C PHE A 57 1.72 -9.00 -16.21
N PRO A 58 0.39 -8.81 -16.06
CA PRO A 58 -0.32 -7.81 -15.24
C PRO A 58 -0.86 -8.40 -13.90
N LEU A 59 -0.13 -9.35 -13.31
CA LEU A 59 -0.60 -10.14 -12.18
C LEU A 59 -0.47 -9.42 -10.83
N SER A 60 0.33 -8.34 -10.75
CA SER A 60 0.39 -7.54 -9.53
C SER A 60 -0.91 -6.74 -9.33
N PRO A 61 -1.44 -6.63 -8.10
CA PRO A 61 -2.56 -5.74 -7.78
C PRO A 61 -2.27 -4.27 -8.14
N HIS A 62 -1.00 -3.85 -8.09
CA HIS A 62 -0.58 -2.51 -8.53
C HIS A 62 -0.77 -2.26 -10.03
N ASN A 63 -0.88 -3.31 -10.84
CA ASN A 63 -1.04 -3.18 -12.29
C ASN A 63 -2.51 -2.99 -12.71
N LYS A 64 -3.46 -3.16 -11.78
CA LYS A 64 -4.87 -2.94 -12.08
C LYS A 64 -5.13 -1.45 -12.22
N LYS A 65 -6.16 -1.09 -13.01
CA LYS A 65 -6.60 0.29 -13.16
C LYS A 65 -8.10 0.38 -12.85
N PRO A 66 -8.50 0.98 -11.71
CA PRO A 66 -7.64 1.56 -10.68
C PRO A 66 -6.80 0.49 -9.94
N SER A 67 -5.67 0.91 -9.36
CA SER A 67 -4.76 0.05 -8.61
C SER A 67 -5.45 -0.53 -7.40
N ARG A 68 -5.36 -1.84 -7.24
CA ARG A 68 -5.92 -2.58 -6.11
C ARG A 68 -4.94 -2.71 -4.96
N ALA A 69 -3.77 -2.07 -5.04
CA ALA A 69 -2.79 -2.01 -3.97
C ALA A 69 -2.17 -0.62 -3.81
N ILE A 70 -1.61 -0.42 -2.62
CA ILE A 70 -0.92 0.79 -2.20
C ILE A 70 0.23 0.42 -1.27
N ASP A 71 1.39 1.05 -1.46
CA ASP A 71 2.55 0.91 -0.60
C ASP A 71 2.72 2.14 0.28
N LEU A 72 2.77 1.91 1.59
CA LEU A 72 2.83 2.95 2.63
C LEU A 72 4.11 2.83 3.47
N LEU A 73 4.81 3.95 3.66
CA LEU A 73 6.06 4.00 4.41
C LEU A 73 5.88 4.81 5.71
N PRO A 74 6.07 4.21 6.90
CA PRO A 74 5.93 4.89 8.18
C PRO A 74 6.85 6.12 8.30
N TYR A 75 6.43 7.10 9.12
CA TYR A 75 7.26 8.24 9.48
C TYR A 75 7.37 8.40 11.01
N PRO A 76 8.57 8.60 11.57
CA PRO A 76 9.88 8.56 10.89
C PRO A 76 10.22 7.14 10.45
N PHE A 77 10.81 6.99 9.26
CA PHE A 77 11.27 5.70 8.77
C PHE A 77 12.61 5.32 9.40
N GLN A 78 12.62 4.25 10.19
CA GLN A 78 13.80 3.80 10.94
C GLN A 78 14.52 2.60 10.31
N GLY A 79 14.27 2.34 9.02
CA GLY A 79 14.89 1.24 8.29
C GLY A 79 14.02 -0.01 8.17
N TRP A 80 14.35 -0.87 7.22
CA TRP A 80 13.54 -2.03 6.82
C TRP A 80 13.48 -3.14 7.87
N GLU A 81 14.49 -3.24 8.73
CA GLU A 81 14.57 -4.23 9.82
C GLU A 81 13.63 -3.89 10.98
N ASN A 82 13.27 -2.61 11.15
CA ASN A 82 12.29 -2.21 12.14
C ASN A 82 10.89 -2.53 11.62
N LYS A 83 10.39 -3.72 11.98
CA LYS A 83 9.05 -4.16 11.61
C LYS A 83 7.96 -3.49 12.45
N GLU A 84 8.27 -3.05 13.66
CA GLU A 84 7.30 -2.47 14.62
C GLU A 84 6.59 -1.25 14.06
N GLN A 85 7.31 -0.34 13.39
CA GLN A 85 6.70 0.82 12.71
C GLN A 85 5.68 0.41 11.64
N PHE A 86 5.87 -0.72 10.96
CA PHE A 86 4.92 -1.22 9.97
C PHE A 86 3.71 -1.87 10.64
N PHE A 87 3.89 -2.59 11.75
CA PHE A 87 2.77 -3.12 12.54
C PHE A 87 1.87 -2.00 13.07
N LEU A 88 2.47 -0.92 13.59
CA LEU A 88 1.72 0.23 14.08
C LEU A 88 0.89 0.88 12.97
N LEU A 89 1.52 1.17 11.83
CA LEU A 89 0.83 1.72 10.66
C LEU A 89 -0.27 0.77 10.15
N ALA A 90 0.02 -0.52 10.05
CA ALA A 90 -0.95 -1.52 9.62
C ALA A 90 -2.16 -1.62 10.56
N GLY A 91 -1.97 -1.49 11.87
CA GLY A 91 -3.05 -1.45 12.84
C GLY A 91 -4.04 -0.30 12.55
N VAL A 92 -3.52 0.91 12.31
CA VAL A 92 -4.34 2.08 11.96
C VAL A 92 -5.07 1.87 10.64
N ILE A 93 -4.37 1.42 9.61
CA ILE A 93 -4.94 1.17 8.27
C ILE A 93 -6.06 0.11 8.34
N LYS A 94 -5.83 -1.00 9.06
CA LYS A 94 -6.82 -2.07 9.23
C LYS A 94 -8.03 -1.63 10.06
N ALA A 95 -7.83 -0.84 11.11
CA ALA A 95 -8.93 -0.30 11.91
C ALA A 95 -9.87 0.58 11.07
N ILE A 96 -9.31 1.47 10.24
CA ILE A 96 -10.10 2.34 9.35
C ILE A 96 -10.79 1.52 8.25
N ALA A 97 -10.08 0.55 7.66
CA ALA A 97 -10.68 -0.33 6.66
C ALA A 97 -11.87 -1.12 7.22
N HIS A 98 -11.73 -1.63 8.46
CA HIS A 98 -12.80 -2.32 9.17
C HIS A 98 -14.00 -1.39 9.45
N GLU A 99 -13.77 -0.17 9.95
CA GLU A 99 -14.82 0.84 10.15
C GLU A 99 -15.63 1.09 8.87
N GLN A 100 -14.97 1.05 7.71
CA GLN A 100 -15.57 1.33 6.41
C GLN A 100 -16.11 0.07 5.70
N ASN A 101 -16.06 -1.11 6.34
CA ASN A 101 -16.40 -2.40 5.73
C ASN A 101 -15.61 -2.69 4.43
N ILE A 102 -14.35 -2.28 4.37
CA ILE A 102 -13.45 -2.53 3.24
C ILE A 102 -12.51 -3.68 3.59
N GLY A 103 -12.64 -4.80 2.89
CA GLY A 103 -11.74 -5.95 3.03
C GLY A 103 -10.35 -5.62 2.46
N ILE A 104 -9.32 -5.68 3.30
CA ILE A 104 -7.92 -5.50 2.90
C ILE A 104 -7.03 -6.64 3.40
N ARG A 105 -5.92 -6.86 2.71
CA ARG A 105 -4.81 -7.70 3.14
C ARG A 105 -3.55 -6.86 3.27
N TRP A 106 -2.75 -7.14 4.29
CA TRP A 106 -1.47 -6.48 4.53
C TRP A 106 -0.30 -7.43 4.25
N GLY A 107 0.73 -6.95 3.58
CA GLY A 107 1.91 -7.73 3.18
C GLY A 107 2.78 -8.20 4.35
N GLY A 108 2.65 -7.58 5.53
CA GLY A 108 3.29 -8.08 6.75
C GLY A 108 2.76 -9.42 7.24
N GLU A 109 1.59 -9.86 6.77
CA GLU A 109 0.94 -11.14 7.11
C GLU A 109 1.17 -12.23 6.04
N PHE A 110 1.95 -11.93 5.00
CA PHE A 110 2.28 -12.91 3.98
C PHE A 110 3.13 -14.06 4.55
N LYS A 111 2.78 -15.29 4.19
CA LYS A 111 3.47 -16.50 4.69
C LYS A 111 4.88 -16.67 4.13
N SER A 112 5.14 -16.16 2.93
CA SER A 112 6.38 -16.43 2.18
C SER A 112 7.49 -15.41 2.38
N PHE A 113 7.15 -14.15 2.69
CA PHE A 113 8.09 -13.06 2.93
C PHE A 113 7.35 -11.92 3.60
N PHE A 114 8.07 -11.03 4.29
CA PHE A 114 7.49 -9.85 4.90
C PHE A 114 7.49 -8.68 3.91
N ASP A 115 6.32 -8.12 3.65
CA ASP A 115 6.14 -6.94 2.79
C ASP A 115 5.42 -5.82 3.55
N GLY A 116 6.15 -5.18 4.47
CA GLY A 116 5.62 -4.20 5.41
C GLY A 116 4.86 -3.02 4.76
N PRO A 117 5.32 -2.45 3.64
CA PRO A 117 4.61 -1.33 3.01
C PRO A 117 3.28 -1.72 2.35
N HIS A 118 3.12 -2.97 1.92
CA HIS A 118 2.10 -3.35 0.94
C HIS A 118 0.72 -3.58 1.56
N PHE A 119 -0.30 -2.90 1.02
CA PHE A 119 -1.71 -3.16 1.31
C PHE A 119 -2.48 -3.37 0.02
N GLU A 120 -3.42 -4.31 0.01
CA GLU A 120 -4.25 -4.60 -1.16
C GLU A 120 -5.71 -4.90 -0.80
N LEU A 121 -6.62 -4.59 -1.72
CA LEU A 121 -8.04 -4.89 -1.58
C LEU A 121 -8.31 -6.38 -1.79
N LEU A 122 -8.97 -7.01 -0.82
CA LEU A 122 -9.57 -8.32 -1.01
C LEU A 122 -10.67 -8.23 -2.07
N ILE A 123 -10.73 -9.21 -2.97
CA ILE A 123 -11.86 -9.33 -3.89
C ILE A 123 -13.03 -9.86 -3.04
N THR A 124 -13.99 -9.00 -2.72
CA THR A 124 -15.33 -9.47 -2.40
C THR A 124 -16.02 -9.71 -3.74
N GLU A 125 -16.33 -10.97 -4.05
CA GLU A 125 -17.34 -11.26 -5.05
C GLU A 125 -18.63 -10.57 -4.58
N VAL A 126 -19.23 -9.78 -5.47
CA VAL A 126 -20.57 -9.22 -5.28
C VAL A 126 -21.51 -10.11 -6.07
#